data_AF-A0A956AM38-F1
#
_entry.id   AF-A0A956AM38-F1
#
_cell.length_a   1.000
_cell.length_b   1.000
_cell.length_c   1.000
_cell.angle_alpha   90.00
_cell.angle_beta   90.00
_cell.angle_gamma   90.00
#
_symmetry.space_group_name_H-M   'P 1'
#
loop_
_entity.id
_entity.type
_entity.pdbx_description
1 polymer ?
#
loop_
_entity_poly.entity_id
_entity_poly.type
_entity_poly.pdbx_seq_one_letter_code
_entity_poly.pdbx_strand_id
1 'polypeptide(L)'
;MAKRPPKAAPPSPQAPFHNPFAALDGLRGGLPVATLDSEDAVAPAAGPDPAHGAPPKLGKLVLQREKKGRGGKTVTRVRGLPVGELERWAGELKRALGCGATVEEGEVVLLGDLVGRAADWLETRGATRVVRGN
;
A
#
# COMPACT_ATOMS: atom_id res chain seq x y z
N MET A 1 27.48 22.24 -60.75
CA MET A 1 27.20 21.80 -59.36
C MET A 1 25.71 21.96 -59.07
N ALA A 2 24.99 20.89 -58.71
CA ALA A 2 23.63 21.00 -58.18
C ALA A 2 23.65 20.77 -56.66
N LYS A 3 23.37 21.80 -55.86
CA LYS A 3 23.33 21.69 -54.40
C LYS A 3 22.00 21.06 -53.99
N ARG A 4 22.05 19.92 -53.29
CA ARG A 4 20.87 19.31 -52.61
C ARG A 4 20.26 20.31 -51.61
N PRO A 5 18.94 20.55 -51.60
CA PRO A 5 18.28 21.17 -50.46
C PRO A 5 18.23 20.17 -49.27
N PRO A 6 18.28 20.66 -48.02
CA PRO A 6 18.19 19.81 -46.83
C PRO A 6 16.77 19.24 -46.65
N LYS A 7 16.70 18.00 -46.18
CA LYS A 7 15.48 17.23 -45.97
C LYS A 7 14.69 17.81 -44.78
N ALA A 8 13.55 18.44 -45.04
CA ALA A 8 12.65 18.91 -43.99
C ALA A 8 12.14 17.74 -43.14
N ALA A 9 11.99 17.96 -41.83
CA ALA A 9 11.45 16.98 -40.90
C ALA A 9 9.97 16.68 -41.21
N PRO A 10 9.48 15.45 -40.96
CA PRO A 10 8.07 15.12 -41.17
C PRO A 10 7.19 15.94 -40.20
N PRO A 11 6.04 16.48 -40.66
CA PRO A 11 5.08 17.09 -39.76
C PRO A 11 4.51 16.01 -38.83
N SER A 12 4.44 16.32 -37.53
CA SER A 12 3.84 15.45 -36.53
C SER A 12 2.41 15.06 -36.92
N PRO A 13 2.00 13.78 -36.83
CA PRO A 13 0.64 13.39 -37.13
C PRO A 13 -0.31 14.04 -36.12
N GLN A 14 -1.20 14.90 -36.59
CA GLN A 14 -2.26 15.47 -35.75
C GLN A 14 -3.18 14.33 -35.29
N ALA A 15 -3.28 14.13 -33.98
CA ALA A 15 -4.12 13.08 -33.41
C ALA A 15 -5.60 13.39 -33.69
N PRO A 16 -6.40 12.47 -34.27
CA PRO A 16 -7.74 12.75 -34.75
C PRO A 16 -8.83 12.81 -33.66
N PHE A 17 -8.44 13.03 -32.39
CA PHE A 17 -9.36 13.02 -31.25
C PHE A 17 -9.03 14.14 -30.25
N HIS A 18 -10.08 14.73 -29.66
CA HIS A 18 -9.97 15.73 -28.61
C HIS A 18 -9.32 15.11 -27.37
N ASN A 19 -8.03 15.38 -27.17
CA ASN A 19 -7.23 14.78 -26.10
C ASN A 19 -7.14 15.73 -24.90
N PRO A 20 -8.00 15.59 -23.86
CA PRO A 20 -8.09 16.54 -22.75
C PRO A 20 -6.81 16.61 -21.90
N PHE A 21 -5.93 15.61 -22.02
CA PHE A 21 -4.67 15.52 -21.29
C PHE A 21 -3.47 16.12 -22.04
N ALA A 22 -3.66 16.67 -23.25
CA ALA A 22 -2.58 17.32 -24.00
C ALA A 22 -1.89 18.46 -23.21
N ALA A 23 -2.63 19.16 -22.35
CA ALA A 23 -2.08 20.20 -21.47
C ALA A 23 -1.07 19.68 -20.43
N LEU A 24 -1.08 18.38 -20.10
CA LEU A 24 -0.11 17.78 -19.17
C LEU A 24 1.28 17.59 -19.80
N ASP A 25 1.39 17.60 -21.13
CA ASP A 25 2.67 17.36 -21.81
C ASP A 25 3.70 18.47 -21.53
N GLY A 26 3.25 19.73 -21.51
CA GLY A 26 4.07 20.89 -21.17
C GLY A 26 4.54 20.93 -19.70
N LEU A 27 3.87 20.19 -18.80
CA LEU A 27 4.24 20.12 -17.39
C LEU A 27 5.37 19.10 -17.11
N ARG A 28 5.72 18.23 -18.07
CA ARG A 28 6.79 17.23 -17.91
C ARG A 28 8.14 17.85 -17.49
N GLY A 29 8.45 19.06 -17.98
CA GLY A 29 9.70 19.76 -17.68
C GLY A 29 9.78 20.39 -16.28
N GLY A 30 8.65 20.49 -15.57
CA GLY A 30 8.58 21.02 -14.20
C GLY A 30 8.38 19.95 -13.12
N LEU A 31 8.31 18.68 -13.50
CA LEU A 31 8.23 17.58 -12.53
C LEU A 31 9.59 17.43 -11.82
N PRO A 32 9.61 17.24 -10.49
CA PRO A 32 10.84 16.85 -9.81
C PRO A 32 11.28 15.50 -10.37
N VAL A 33 12.43 15.49 -11.05
CA VAL A 33 13.18 14.25 -11.28
C VAL A 33 13.45 13.68 -9.89
N ALA A 34 12.88 12.51 -9.61
CA ALA A 34 13.25 11.74 -8.44
C ALA A 34 14.69 11.28 -8.63
N THR A 35 15.64 12.11 -8.19
CA THR A 35 16.99 11.65 -7.89
C THR A 35 16.84 10.52 -6.88
N LEU A 36 17.13 9.30 -7.33
CA LEU A 36 17.29 8.13 -6.48
C LEU A 36 18.64 8.21 -5.76
N ASP A 37 18.89 9.36 -5.14
CA ASP A 37 20.02 9.60 -4.26
C ASP A 37 19.66 8.97 -2.92
N SER A 38 20.08 7.72 -2.77
CA SER A 38 19.92 6.97 -1.54
C SER A 38 21.17 7.18 -0.71
N GLU A 39 21.18 8.15 0.21
CA GLU A 39 22.00 8.06 1.43
C GLU A 39 21.56 9.05 2.55
N ASP A 40 21.12 8.43 3.65
CA ASP A 40 21.07 8.85 5.07
C ASP A 40 20.32 10.10 5.61
N ALA A 41 19.23 9.77 6.32
CA ALA A 41 18.84 10.23 7.67
C ALA A 41 18.85 11.73 8.09
N VAL A 42 17.65 12.23 8.42
CA VAL A 42 17.41 12.87 9.74
C VAL A 42 16.10 12.34 10.36
N ALA A 43 16.23 11.61 11.47
CA ALA A 43 15.26 11.55 12.57
C ALA A 43 16.03 11.92 13.85
N PRO A 44 15.44 12.65 14.81
CA PRO A 44 14.78 12.01 15.96
C PRO A 44 13.54 12.83 16.43
N ALA A 45 12.76 12.53 17.48
CA ALA A 45 12.67 11.43 18.47
C ALA A 45 11.16 11.22 18.78
N ALA A 46 10.65 10.36 19.68
CA ALA A 46 11.15 9.31 20.57
C ALA A 46 9.97 8.30 20.74
N GLY A 47 10.12 7.01 21.03
CA GLY A 47 11.27 6.12 21.28
C GLY A 47 10.71 4.81 21.91
N PRO A 48 11.53 3.91 22.47
CA PRO A 48 12.90 3.54 22.12
C PRO A 48 13.02 2.07 21.62
N ASP A 49 14.17 1.72 21.05
CA ASP A 49 14.71 0.36 20.86
C ASP A 49 13.84 -0.75 20.26
N PRO A 50 14.00 -1.09 18.96
CA PRO A 50 13.95 -2.47 18.51
C PRO A 50 15.29 -3.14 18.85
N ALA A 51 15.56 -3.34 20.14
CA ALA A 51 16.46 -4.40 20.54
C ALA A 51 15.99 -5.69 19.83
N HIS A 52 16.91 -6.50 19.31
CA HIS A 52 16.58 -7.81 18.73
C HIS A 52 16.04 -8.73 19.85
N GLY A 53 14.75 -8.58 20.15
CA GLY A 53 14.12 -8.96 21.42
C GLY A 53 12.96 -9.92 21.23
N ALA A 54 13.23 -11.00 20.48
CA ALA A 54 12.25 -11.97 19.96
C ALA A 54 11.24 -11.36 18.96
N PRO A 55 10.64 -12.16 18.06
CA PRO A 55 9.43 -11.74 17.37
C PRO A 55 8.37 -11.39 18.44
N PRO A 56 7.57 -10.32 18.25
CA PRO A 56 6.42 -10.10 19.11
C PRO A 56 5.57 -11.37 19.03
N LYS A 57 5.41 -12.05 20.17
CA LYS A 57 4.66 -13.31 20.26
C LYS A 57 3.17 -13.01 20.12
N LEU A 58 2.77 -12.66 18.90
CA LEU A 58 1.38 -12.58 18.48
C LEU A 58 0.76 -13.92 18.85
N GLY A 59 -0.24 -13.87 19.73
CA GLY A 59 -0.80 -15.06 20.33
C GLY A 59 -1.71 -15.79 19.36
N LYS A 60 -2.92 -16.11 19.84
CA LYS A 60 -3.97 -16.62 18.97
C LYS A 60 -4.68 -15.46 18.26
N LEU A 61 -4.42 -15.31 16.97
CA LEU A 61 -5.15 -14.38 16.12
C LEU A 61 -6.37 -15.07 15.52
N VAL A 62 -7.46 -14.32 15.39
CA VAL A 62 -8.69 -14.80 14.75
C VAL A 62 -9.09 -13.81 13.66
N LEU A 63 -9.03 -14.26 12.42
CA LEU A 63 -9.55 -13.52 11.28
C LEU A 63 -10.98 -14.00 11.02
N GLN A 64 -11.93 -13.08 10.86
CA GLN A 64 -13.31 -13.40 10.53
C GLN A 64 -13.74 -12.57 9.34
N ARG A 65 -14.36 -13.22 8.36
CA ARG A 65 -14.99 -12.54 7.25
C ARG A 65 -16.40 -12.11 7.64
N GLU A 66 -16.69 -10.83 7.47
CA GLU A 66 -18.02 -10.27 7.73
C GLU A 66 -18.61 -9.67 6.44
N LYS A 67 -19.80 -10.15 6.06
CA LYS A 67 -20.56 -9.69 4.89
C LYS A 67 -21.95 -9.15 5.26
N LYS A 68 -22.40 -9.40 6.50
CA LYS A 68 -23.74 -9.03 6.98
C LYS A 68 -23.82 -7.50 7.15
N GLY A 69 -24.91 -6.88 6.70
CA GLY A 69 -25.18 -5.45 6.89
C GLY A 69 -24.37 -4.44 6.07
N ARG A 70 -23.18 -4.79 5.53
CA ARG A 70 -22.28 -3.84 4.82
C ARG A 70 -22.61 -3.64 3.32
N GLY A 71 -23.88 -3.71 2.91
CA GLY A 71 -24.32 -3.38 1.55
C GLY A 71 -23.68 -4.22 0.43
N GLY A 72 -23.45 -5.51 0.67
CA GLY A 72 -22.80 -6.43 -0.27
C GLY A 72 -21.26 -6.41 -0.24
N LYS A 73 -20.65 -5.42 0.41
CA LYS A 73 -19.19 -5.39 0.63
C LYS A 73 -18.82 -6.44 1.68
N THR A 74 -17.68 -7.10 1.45
CA THR A 74 -17.07 -8.04 2.40
C THR A 74 -15.94 -7.32 3.12
N VAL A 75 -15.81 -7.54 4.43
CA VAL A 75 -14.69 -7.07 5.24
C VAL A 75 -14.07 -8.23 6.02
N THR A 76 -12.81 -8.08 6.43
CA THR A 76 -12.09 -9.06 7.24
C THR A 76 -11.71 -8.43 8.58
N ARG A 77 -12.30 -8.88 9.69
CA ARG A 77 -11.96 -8.44 11.05
C ARG A 77 -10.81 -9.29 11.59
N VAL A 78 -9.81 -8.65 12.20
CA VAL A 78 -8.64 -9.29 12.81
C VAL A 78 -8.66 -9.04 14.32
N ARG A 79 -8.91 -10.10 15.08
CA ARG A 79 -8.96 -10.14 16.56
C ARG A 79 -7.68 -10.74 17.14
N GLY A 80 -7.33 -10.31 18.35
CA GLY A 80 -6.17 -10.81 19.11
C GLY A 80 -4.86 -10.04 18.90
N LEU A 81 -4.90 -8.89 18.24
CA LEU A 81 -3.78 -7.96 18.15
C LEU A 81 -3.61 -7.19 19.49
N PRO A 82 -2.38 -6.83 19.89
CA PRO A 82 -2.15 -6.07 21.11
C PRO A 82 -2.73 -4.64 20.98
N VAL A 83 -3.54 -4.24 21.97
CA VAL A 83 -4.36 -3.00 21.91
C VAL A 83 -3.49 -1.75 21.71
N GLY A 84 -2.30 -1.70 22.31
CA GLY A 84 -1.35 -0.58 22.17
C GLY A 84 -0.66 -0.47 20.82
N GLU A 85 -0.80 -1.45 19.92
CA GLU A 85 -0.18 -1.44 18.59
C GLU A 85 -1.19 -1.54 17.43
N LEU A 86 -2.50 -1.50 17.71
CA LEU A 86 -3.56 -1.70 16.70
C LEU A 86 -3.40 -0.80 15.46
N GLU A 87 -3.08 0.49 15.65
CA GLU A 87 -2.85 1.43 14.56
C GLU A 87 -1.58 1.10 13.75
N ARG A 88 -0.51 0.66 14.42
CA ARG A 88 0.72 0.19 13.78
C ARG A 88 0.43 -1.02 12.92
N TRP A 89 -0.23 -2.05 13.46
CA TRP A 89 -0.60 -3.26 12.72
C TRP A 89 -1.56 -2.96 11.57
N ALA A 90 -2.53 -2.05 11.74
CA ALA A 90 -3.40 -1.59 10.66
C ALA A 90 -2.61 -0.87 9.55
N GLY A 91 -1.65 -0.02 9.90
CA GLY A 91 -0.76 0.65 8.95
C GLY A 91 0.16 -0.31 8.19
N GLU A 92 0.72 -1.31 8.88
CA GLU A 92 1.52 -2.38 8.26
C GLU A 92 0.69 -3.26 7.34
N LEU A 93 -0.51 -3.70 7.76
CA LEU A 93 -1.44 -4.47 6.93
C LEU A 93 -1.89 -3.69 5.69
N LYS A 94 -2.19 -2.38 5.83
CA LYS A 94 -2.50 -1.49 4.70
C LYS A 94 -1.36 -1.41 3.69
N ARG A 95 -0.11 -1.33 4.15
CA ARG A 95 1.09 -1.31 3.30
C ARG A 95 1.35 -2.65 2.63
N ALA A 96 1.20 -3.77 3.36
CA ALA A 96 1.51 -5.11 2.86
C ALA A 96 0.44 -5.67 1.91
N LEU A 97 -0.84 -5.41 2.18
CA LEU A 97 -1.97 -5.96 1.44
C LEU A 97 -2.57 -4.98 0.42
N GLY A 98 -2.19 -3.69 0.47
CA GLY A 98 -2.73 -2.64 -0.39
C GLY A 98 -4.19 -2.29 -0.12
N CYS A 99 -4.77 -2.77 0.99
CA CYS A 99 -6.18 -2.63 1.31
C CYS A 99 -6.46 -1.47 2.27
N GLY A 100 -7.68 -0.93 2.25
CA GLY A 100 -8.16 -0.08 3.34
C GLY A 100 -8.21 -0.87 4.64
N ALA A 101 -7.46 -0.43 5.65
CA ALA A 101 -7.50 -0.95 7.02
C ALA A 101 -7.99 0.18 7.94
N THR A 102 -8.86 -0.15 8.88
CA THR A 102 -9.33 0.74 9.95
C THR A 102 -9.30 -0.01 11.29
N VAL A 103 -9.26 0.71 12.40
CA VAL A 103 -9.43 0.13 13.73
C VAL A 103 -10.86 0.40 14.19
N GLU A 104 -11.65 -0.65 14.41
CA GLU A 104 -13.02 -0.58 14.96
C GLU A 104 -13.09 -1.50 16.19
N GLU A 105 -13.66 -1.03 17.31
CA GLU A 105 -13.93 -1.85 18.51
C GLU A 105 -12.70 -2.56 19.14
N GLY A 106 -11.48 -2.07 18.91
CA GLY A 106 -10.24 -2.72 19.37
C GLY A 106 -9.74 -3.82 18.42
N GLU A 107 -10.22 -3.85 17.18
CA GLU A 107 -9.91 -4.84 16.16
C GLU A 107 -9.51 -4.15 14.85
N VAL A 108 -8.66 -4.79 14.05
CA VAL A 108 -8.33 -4.26 12.71
C VAL A 108 -9.32 -4.80 11.70
N VAL A 109 -10.06 -3.91 11.03
CA VAL A 109 -11.01 -4.24 9.98
C VAL A 109 -10.40 -3.89 8.63
N LEU A 110 -10.23 -4.90 7.78
CA LEU A 110 -9.71 -4.79 6.42
C LEU A 110 -10.87 -4.81 5.43
N LEU A 111 -10.83 -3.94 4.42
CA LEU A 111 -11.80 -3.94 3.33
C LEU A 111 -11.48 -5.04 2.32
N GLY A 112 -12.42 -5.96 2.09
CA GLY A 112 -12.30 -7.11 1.20
C GLY A 112 -12.30 -8.46 1.91
N ASP A 113 -12.35 -9.52 1.10
CA ASP A 113 -12.02 -10.88 1.54
C ASP A 113 -10.50 -11.05 1.43
N LEU A 114 -9.81 -10.90 2.57
CA LEU A 114 -8.35 -10.96 2.66
C LEU A 114 -7.89 -11.99 3.69
N VAL A 115 -8.78 -12.85 4.17
CA VAL A 115 -8.52 -13.82 5.24
C VAL A 115 -7.30 -14.69 4.95
N GLY A 116 -7.14 -15.15 3.71
CA GLY A 116 -5.95 -15.90 3.27
C GLY A 116 -4.67 -15.07 3.39
N ARG A 117 -4.52 -14.03 2.56
CA ARG A 117 -3.31 -13.20 2.52
C ARG A 117 -2.94 -12.58 3.87
N ALA A 118 -3.94 -12.14 4.64
CA ALA A 118 -3.71 -11.58 5.96
C ALA A 118 -3.25 -12.66 6.96
N ALA A 119 -3.79 -13.88 6.89
CA ALA A 119 -3.30 -14.99 7.70
C ALA A 119 -1.85 -15.35 7.33
N ASP A 120 -1.55 -15.53 6.05
CA ASP A 120 -0.21 -15.89 5.57
C ASP A 120 0.84 -14.82 5.95
N TRP A 121 0.47 -13.52 5.90
CA TRP A 121 1.31 -12.41 6.35
C TRP A 121 1.51 -12.38 7.88
N LEU A 122 0.47 -12.67 8.66
CA LEU A 122 0.54 -12.73 10.13
C LEU A 122 1.33 -13.95 10.62
N GLU A 123 1.24 -15.08 9.92
CA GLU A 123 2.06 -16.27 10.14
C GLU A 123 3.55 -15.93 9.89
N THR A 124 3.86 -15.23 8.79
CA THR A 124 5.22 -14.73 8.49
C THR A 124 5.76 -13.77 9.57
N ARG A 125 4.88 -12.98 10.20
CA ARG A 125 5.21 -12.05 11.30
C ARG A 125 5.43 -12.74 12.66
N GLY A 126 5.24 -14.06 12.77
CA GLY A 126 5.46 -14.82 14.00
C GLY A 126 4.21 -15.05 14.85
N ALA A 127 3.01 -15.00 14.28
CA ALA A 127 1.79 -15.37 14.99
C ALA A 127 1.79 -16.86 15.38
N THR A 128 1.58 -17.13 16.67
CA THR A 128 1.63 -18.47 17.27
C THR A 128 0.52 -19.39 16.74
N ARG A 129 -0.66 -18.82 16.48
CA ARG A 129 -1.78 -19.53 15.87
C ARG A 129 -2.71 -18.56 15.18
N VAL A 130 -2.93 -18.76 13.88
CA VAL A 130 -3.91 -18.00 13.11
C VAL A 130 -5.15 -18.84 12.84
N VAL A 131 -6.32 -18.35 13.25
CA VAL A 131 -7.61 -19.00 13.03
C VAL A 131 -8.35 -18.26 11.91
N ARG A 132 -8.64 -18.97 10.82
CA ARG A 132 -9.37 -18.47 9.65
C ARG A 132 -10.86 -18.80 9.85
N GLY A 133 -11.66 -17.80 10.24
CA GLY A 133 -13.11 -17.84 10.40
C GLY A 133 -13.86 -17.35 9.14
N ASN A 134 -15.12 -17.80 8.98
CA ASN A 134 -15.82 -17.87 7.69
C ASN A 134 -16.97 -16.87 7.52
#